data_AF-A0A2G8PH25-F1
#
_entry.id   AF-A0A2G8PH25-F1
#
_cell.length_a   1.000
_cell.length_b   1.000
_cell.length_c   1.000
_cell.angle_alpha   90.00
_cell.angle_beta   90.00
_cell.angle_gamma   90.00
#
_symmetry.space_group_name_H-M   'P 1'
#
loop_
_entity.id
_entity.type
_entity.pdbx_description
1 polymer ?
#
loop_
_entity_poly.entity_id
_entity_poly.type
_entity_poly.pdbx_seq_one_letter_code
_entity_poly.pdbx_strand_id
1 'polypeptide(L)'
;MLKQLHVRSDRAGWVQLLMHLAVMGVSGSLWWTQMGWRWWVALPALVVYGTSLATMFAALHECVHRTAFASPKINDGVAWFAGLLSFYNSTFYRYYHTWHHRYTQIPGKDPELEDGKPQNWRQYLLELSGIPWWIGKLKTYFYLATGQLQRYPYVPEA
;
A
#
# COMPACT_ATOMS: atom_id res chain seq x y z
N MET A 1 24.03 6.32 15.70
CA MET A 1 22.66 5.92 16.09
C MET A 1 21.78 5.61 14.88
N LEU A 2 21.49 6.57 13.96
CA LEU A 2 20.62 6.31 12.79
C LEU A 2 21.15 5.27 11.78
N LYS A 3 22.46 5.19 11.56
CA LYS A 3 23.06 4.20 10.63
C LYS A 3 22.85 2.74 11.06
N GLN A 4 22.78 2.48 12.36
CA GLN A 4 22.58 1.12 12.89
C GLN A 4 21.12 0.66 12.74
N LEU A 5 20.16 1.58 12.76
CA LEU A 5 18.74 1.30 12.51
C LEU A 5 18.41 1.15 11.01
N HIS A 6 19.33 1.53 10.11
CA HIS A 6 19.18 1.46 8.65
C HIS A 6 19.89 0.26 8.01
N VAL A 7 20.39 -0.69 8.81
CA VAL A 7 21.08 -1.87 8.26
C VAL A 7 20.07 -2.76 7.54
N ARG A 8 20.22 -2.83 6.22
CA ARG A 8 19.38 -3.65 5.34
C ARG A 8 19.75 -5.12 5.47
N SER A 9 18.76 -6.01 5.47
CA SER A 9 18.99 -7.45 5.61
C SER A 9 17.96 -8.24 4.85
N ASP A 10 18.40 -8.99 3.84
CA ASP A 10 17.50 -9.85 3.06
C ASP A 10 16.81 -10.88 3.94
N ARG A 11 17.53 -11.45 4.93
CA ARG A 11 16.95 -12.40 5.88
C ARG A 11 15.82 -11.79 6.69
N ALA A 12 16.04 -10.59 7.25
CA ALA A 12 15.02 -9.92 8.05
C ALA A 12 13.79 -9.56 7.19
N GLY A 13 14.02 -9.03 5.98
CA GLY A 13 12.96 -8.72 5.03
C GLY A 13 12.12 -9.94 4.66
N TRP A 14 12.76 -11.09 4.36
CA TRP A 14 12.04 -12.33 4.06
C TRP A 14 11.27 -12.87 5.25
N VAL A 15 11.86 -12.86 6.45
CA VAL A 15 11.16 -13.30 7.66
C VAL A 15 9.92 -12.46 7.92
N GLN A 16 10.01 -11.13 7.84
CA GLN A 16 8.86 -10.24 8.03
C GLN A 16 7.79 -10.45 6.96
N LEU A 17 8.18 -10.53 5.68
CA LEU A 17 7.25 -10.78 4.58
C LEU A 17 6.54 -12.13 4.72
N LEU A 18 7.27 -13.20 5.01
CA LEU A 18 6.69 -14.54 5.16
C LEU A 18 5.77 -14.64 6.38
N MET A 19 6.11 -14.00 7.50
CA MET A 19 5.20 -13.93 8.66
C MET A 19 3.91 -13.18 8.32
N HIS A 20 4.01 -12.07 7.58
CA HIS A 20 2.85 -11.32 7.13
C HIS A 20 1.94 -12.14 6.20
N LEU A 21 2.55 -12.84 5.23
CA LEU A 21 1.83 -13.74 4.32
C LEU A 21 1.22 -14.94 5.05
N ALA A 22 1.87 -15.45 6.10
CA ALA A 22 1.31 -16.51 6.93
C ALA A 22 0.06 -16.02 7.70
N VAL A 23 0.11 -14.82 8.30
CA VAL A 23 -1.07 -14.21 8.93
C VAL A 23 -2.21 -14.05 7.92
N MET A 24 -1.90 -13.55 6.72
CA MET A 24 -2.87 -13.39 5.64
C MET A 24 -3.48 -14.73 5.21
N GLY A 25 -2.66 -15.76 4.97
CA GLY A 25 -3.11 -17.08 4.55
C GLY A 25 -3.93 -17.81 5.61
N VAL A 26 -3.51 -17.76 6.87
CA VAL A 26 -4.23 -18.39 7.99
C VAL A 26 -5.56 -17.68 8.22
N SER A 27 -5.58 -16.35 8.29
CA SER A 27 -6.81 -15.58 8.52
C SER A 27 -7.81 -15.75 7.36
N GLY A 28 -7.34 -15.70 6.11
CA GLY A 28 -8.19 -15.96 4.94
C GLY A 28 -8.76 -17.39 4.92
N SER A 29 -7.96 -18.39 5.31
CA SER A 29 -8.40 -19.79 5.41
C SER A 29 -9.45 -20.00 6.50
N LEU A 30 -9.26 -19.37 7.67
CA LEU A 30 -10.23 -19.40 8.76
C LEU A 30 -11.53 -18.72 8.36
N TRP A 31 -11.46 -17.54 7.74
CA TRP A 31 -12.64 -16.87 7.22
C TRP A 31 -13.42 -17.76 6.25
N TRP A 32 -12.75 -18.31 5.23
CA TRP A 32 -13.37 -19.15 4.20
C TRP A 32 -14.01 -20.42 4.77
N THR A 33 -13.29 -21.15 5.63
CA THR A 33 -13.75 -22.46 6.13
C THR A 33 -14.77 -22.34 7.26
N GLN A 34 -14.78 -21.25 8.02
CA GLN A 34 -15.65 -21.09 9.20
C GLN A 34 -16.93 -20.28 8.93
N MET A 35 -17.05 -19.63 7.77
CA MET A 35 -18.17 -18.73 7.45
C MET A 35 -19.56 -19.40 7.58
N GLY A 36 -19.67 -20.69 7.25
CA GLY A 36 -20.95 -21.40 7.24
C GLY A 36 -21.48 -21.86 8.61
N TRP A 37 -20.62 -21.93 9.64
CA TRP A 37 -20.99 -22.52 10.95
C TRP A 37 -20.56 -21.64 12.14
N ARG A 38 -19.37 -21.02 12.08
CA ARG A 38 -18.76 -20.26 13.18
C ARG A 38 -18.49 -18.83 12.76
N TRP A 39 -19.55 -18.06 12.59
CA TRP A 39 -19.48 -16.63 12.23
C TRP A 39 -18.62 -15.83 13.23
N TRP A 40 -18.61 -16.20 14.52
CA TRP A 40 -17.79 -15.55 15.55
C TRP A 40 -16.28 -15.79 15.40
N VAL A 41 -15.86 -16.82 14.65
CA VAL A 41 -14.46 -17.00 14.21
C VAL A 41 -14.24 -16.33 12.85
N ALA A 42 -15.18 -16.51 11.93
CA ALA A 42 -15.05 -16.04 10.55
C ALA A 42 -14.98 -14.50 10.46
N LEU A 43 -15.79 -13.77 11.24
CA LEU A 43 -15.81 -12.31 11.21
C LEU A 43 -14.48 -11.68 11.70
N PRO A 44 -13.92 -12.04 12.88
CA PRO A 44 -12.59 -11.58 13.25
C PRO A 44 -11.51 -11.98 12.24
N ALA A 45 -11.57 -13.20 11.70
CA ALA A 45 -10.64 -13.67 10.68
C ALA A 45 -10.71 -12.84 9.39
N LEU A 46 -11.91 -12.44 8.96
CA LEU A 46 -12.12 -11.53 7.83
C LEU A 46 -11.47 -10.17 8.07
N VAL A 47 -11.64 -9.61 9.27
CA VAL A 47 -11.02 -8.32 9.64
C VAL A 47 -9.50 -8.43 9.56
N VAL A 48 -8.91 -9.47 10.17
CA VAL A 48 -7.45 -9.69 10.10
C VAL A 48 -6.98 -9.90 8.67
N TYR A 49 -7.73 -10.67 7.87
CA TYR A 49 -7.40 -10.92 6.46
C TYR A 49 -7.42 -9.63 5.64
N GLY A 50 -8.49 -8.85 5.72
CA GLY A 50 -8.62 -7.55 5.04
C GLY A 50 -7.56 -6.55 5.48
N THR A 51 -7.29 -6.44 6.79
CA THR A 51 -6.22 -5.59 7.32
C THR A 51 -4.85 -6.05 6.82
N SER A 52 -4.59 -7.37 6.76
CA SER A 52 -3.32 -7.89 6.25
C SER A 52 -3.10 -7.57 4.76
N LEU A 53 -4.17 -7.57 3.95
CA LEU A 53 -4.11 -7.13 2.55
C LEU A 53 -3.80 -5.62 2.45
N ALA A 54 -4.54 -4.79 3.19
CA ALA A 54 -4.33 -3.35 3.18
C ALA A 54 -2.91 -2.98 3.64
N THR A 55 -2.39 -3.66 4.67
CA THR A 55 -1.06 -3.40 5.25
C THR A 55 0.10 -3.98 4.44
N MET A 56 -0.14 -4.74 3.36
CA MET A 56 0.91 -4.99 2.35
C MET A 56 1.44 -3.67 1.75
N PHE A 57 0.69 -2.58 1.86
CA PHE A 57 1.18 -1.23 1.57
C PHE A 57 2.45 -0.87 2.34
N ALA A 58 2.62 -1.33 3.59
CA ALA A 58 3.85 -1.07 4.35
C ALA A 58 5.06 -1.77 3.70
N ALA A 59 4.91 -3.02 3.27
CA ALA A 59 5.95 -3.75 2.55
C ALA A 59 6.27 -3.06 1.22
N LEU A 60 5.24 -2.62 0.48
CA LEU A 60 5.39 -1.80 -0.73
C LEU A 60 6.21 -0.53 -0.42
N HIS A 61 5.79 0.26 0.59
CA HIS A 61 6.39 1.53 0.98
C HIS A 61 7.89 1.41 1.25
N GLU A 62 8.29 0.47 2.12
CA GLU A 62 9.71 0.25 2.42
C GLU A 62 10.49 -0.27 1.20
N CYS A 63 9.87 -1.11 0.38
CA CYS A 63 10.52 -1.63 -0.81
C CYS A 63 10.65 -0.59 -1.94
N VAL A 64 9.73 0.37 -2.07
CA VAL A 64 9.90 1.47 -3.05
C VAL A 64 11.04 2.40 -2.66
N HIS A 65 11.29 2.58 -1.35
CA HIS A 65 12.48 3.24 -0.79
C HIS A 65 13.76 2.42 -0.89
N ARG A 66 13.63 1.11 -1.18
CA ARG A 66 14.74 0.13 -1.21
C ARG A 66 15.47 0.05 0.13
N THR A 67 14.73 0.12 1.23
CA THR A 67 15.24 0.05 2.61
C THR A 67 15.01 -1.32 3.25
N ALA A 68 14.02 -2.08 2.80
CA ALA A 68 13.65 -3.37 3.40
C ALA A 68 14.70 -4.47 3.15
N PHE A 69 15.15 -4.64 1.90
CA PHE A 69 16.11 -5.66 1.49
C PHE A 69 17.48 -5.04 1.18
N ALA A 70 18.55 -5.80 1.39
CA ALA A 70 19.90 -5.41 0.97
C ALA A 70 20.02 -5.35 -0.56
N SER A 71 19.34 -6.27 -1.26
CA SER A 71 19.29 -6.30 -2.73
C SER A 71 18.24 -5.34 -3.30
N PRO A 72 18.62 -4.37 -4.16
CA PRO A 72 17.66 -3.49 -4.84
C PRO A 72 16.67 -4.23 -5.74
N LYS A 73 17.09 -5.32 -6.38
CA LYS A 73 16.22 -6.12 -7.26
C LYS A 73 15.13 -6.86 -6.47
N ILE A 74 15.47 -7.35 -5.26
CA ILE A 74 14.48 -7.98 -4.37
C ILE A 74 13.46 -6.94 -3.91
N ASN A 75 13.92 -5.74 -3.52
CA ASN A 75 13.00 -4.64 -3.19
C ASN A 75 12.06 -4.33 -4.37
N ASP A 76 12.56 -4.21 -5.59
CA ASP A 76 11.71 -3.91 -6.76
C ASP A 76 10.65 -5.00 -7.01
N GLY A 77 11.03 -6.28 -6.90
CA GLY A 77 10.10 -7.41 -7.06
C GLY A 77 9.07 -7.51 -5.92
N VAL A 78 9.52 -7.37 -4.67
CA VAL A 78 8.63 -7.39 -3.49
C VAL A 78 7.70 -6.18 -3.49
N ALA A 79 8.16 -5.00 -3.91
CA ALA A 79 7.31 -3.83 -4.05
C ALA A 79 6.18 -4.10 -5.06
N TRP A 80 6.49 -4.68 -6.22
CA TRP A 80 5.47 -5.04 -7.21
C TRP A 80 4.46 -6.06 -6.66
N PHE A 81 4.94 -7.12 -6.01
CA PHE A 81 4.08 -8.15 -5.43
C PHE A 81 3.20 -7.62 -4.29
N ALA A 82 3.78 -6.84 -3.38
CA ALA A 82 3.07 -6.17 -2.29
C ALA A 82 2.05 -5.15 -2.83
N GLY A 83 2.42 -4.45 -3.90
CA GLY A 83 1.52 -3.56 -4.63
C GLY A 83 0.30 -4.29 -5.17
N LEU A 84 0.48 -5.44 -5.81
CA LEU A 84 -0.62 -6.26 -6.30
C LEU A 84 -1.60 -6.64 -5.17
N LEU A 85 -1.09 -7.11 -4.03
CA LEU A 85 -1.92 -7.51 -2.89
C LEU A 85 -2.61 -6.32 -2.18
N SER A 86 -1.98 -5.14 -2.18
CA SER A 86 -2.54 -3.92 -1.57
C SER A 86 -3.28 -3.03 -2.57
N PHE A 87 -3.41 -3.47 -3.83
CA PHE A 87 -4.00 -2.72 -4.94
C PHE A 87 -3.32 -1.36 -5.20
N TYR A 88 -1.98 -1.34 -5.13
CA TYR A 88 -1.08 -0.25 -5.53
C TYR A 88 -0.21 -0.62 -6.73
N ASN A 89 -0.02 0.31 -7.67
CA ASN A 89 1.02 0.21 -8.69
C ASN A 89 2.36 0.71 -8.11
N SER A 90 3.33 -0.19 -7.93
CA SER A 90 4.61 0.13 -7.26
C SER A 90 5.46 1.14 -8.02
N THR A 91 5.48 1.08 -9.34
CA THR A 91 6.21 2.03 -10.19
C THR A 91 5.64 3.44 -10.04
N PHE A 92 4.31 3.58 -10.20
CA PHE A 92 3.63 4.85 -10.00
C PHE A 92 3.85 5.37 -8.57
N TYR A 93 3.66 4.50 -7.57
CA TYR A 93 3.79 4.87 -6.17
C TYR A 93 5.22 5.33 -5.82
N ARG A 94 6.27 4.74 -6.41
CA ARG A 94 7.64 5.21 -6.23
C ARG A 94 7.81 6.67 -6.66
N TYR A 95 7.30 7.04 -7.83
CA TYR A 95 7.37 8.43 -8.31
C TYR A 95 6.54 9.37 -7.46
N TYR A 96 5.28 9.01 -7.19
CA TYR A 96 4.37 9.72 -6.30
C TYR A 96 5.03 10.02 -4.96
N HIS A 97 5.59 8.98 -4.33
CA HIS A 97 6.07 9.06 -2.97
C HIS A 97 7.44 9.74 -2.87
N THR A 98 8.31 9.59 -3.89
CA THR A 98 9.54 10.39 -4.00
C THR A 98 9.22 11.88 -4.10
N TRP A 99 8.18 12.23 -4.85
CA TRP A 99 7.72 13.61 -4.99
C TRP A 99 7.12 14.15 -3.70
N HIS A 100 6.29 13.34 -3.02
CA HIS A 100 5.80 13.64 -1.67
C HIS A 100 6.95 13.96 -0.70
N HIS A 101 7.98 13.11 -0.60
CA HIS A 101 9.13 13.36 0.30
C HIS A 101 9.93 14.61 -0.08
N ARG A 102 9.96 14.97 -1.37
CA ARG A 102 10.65 16.18 -1.83
C ARG A 102 9.90 17.45 -1.45
N TYR A 103 8.58 17.42 -1.41
CA TYR A 103 7.72 18.60 -1.22
C TYR A 103 6.71 18.43 -0.08
N THR A 104 7.04 17.63 0.92
CA THR A 104 6.13 17.23 2.00
C THR A 104 5.48 18.46 2.64
N GLN A 105 4.15 18.42 2.76
CA GLN A 105 3.34 19.49 3.34
C GLN A 105 3.42 20.85 2.62
N ILE A 106 3.87 20.90 1.35
CA ILE A 106 3.83 22.13 0.54
C ILE A 106 2.55 22.12 -0.32
N PRO A 107 1.60 23.05 -0.07
CA PRO A 107 0.36 23.12 -0.84
C PRO A 107 0.61 23.27 -2.34
N GLY A 108 -0.15 22.54 -3.15
CA GLY A 108 -0.02 22.54 -4.61
C GLY A 108 1.20 21.81 -5.16
N LYS A 109 2.04 21.22 -4.30
CA LYS A 109 3.16 20.36 -4.72
C LYS A 109 3.09 18.95 -4.15
N ASP A 110 2.63 18.81 -2.91
CA ASP A 110 2.47 17.51 -2.26
C ASP A 110 1.18 16.82 -2.74
N PRO A 111 1.26 15.68 -3.45
CA PRO A 111 0.09 14.99 -3.96
C PRO A 111 -0.70 14.28 -2.85
N GLU A 112 -0.17 14.16 -1.63
CA GLU A 112 -0.95 13.69 -0.46
C GLU A 112 -1.90 14.77 0.09
N LEU A 113 -1.77 16.03 -0.37
CA LEU A 113 -2.67 17.12 0.00
C LEU A 113 -3.79 17.35 -1.02
N GLU A 114 -3.82 16.60 -2.14
CA GLU A 114 -4.87 16.69 -3.16
C GLU A 114 -6.23 16.19 -2.63
N ASP A 115 -6.19 15.20 -1.75
CA ASP A 115 -7.38 14.69 -1.07
C ASP A 115 -7.74 15.59 0.12
N GLY A 116 -8.98 16.07 0.13
CA GLY A 116 -9.50 16.93 1.19
C GLY A 116 -9.66 16.16 2.51
N LYS A 117 -9.23 16.76 3.62
CA LYS A 117 -9.47 16.20 4.97
C LYS A 117 -10.96 16.28 5.32
N PRO A 118 -11.54 15.24 5.96
CA PRO A 118 -12.94 15.28 6.38
C PRO A 118 -13.19 16.39 7.40
N GLN A 119 -14.21 17.22 7.16
CA GLN A 119 -14.58 18.38 7.98
C GLN A 119 -15.79 18.10 8.90
N ASN A 120 -16.45 16.95 8.73
CA ASN A 120 -17.61 16.54 9.51
C ASN A 120 -17.73 15.01 9.56
N TRP A 121 -18.63 14.52 10.41
CA TRP A 121 -18.83 13.09 10.62
C TRP A 121 -19.27 12.33 9.35
N ARG A 122 -20.03 12.96 8.43
CA ARG A 122 -20.47 12.31 7.19
C ARG A 122 -19.28 12.05 6.26
N GLN A 123 -18.41 13.05 6.10
CA GLN A 123 -17.19 12.92 5.32
C GLN A 123 -16.22 11.93 5.97
N TYR A 124 -16.14 11.91 7.30
CA TYR A 124 -15.34 10.93 8.02
C TYR A 124 -15.84 9.48 7.79
N LEU A 125 -17.15 9.23 7.87
CA LEU A 125 -17.72 7.91 7.57
C LEU A 125 -17.53 7.52 6.10
N LEU A 126 -17.62 8.48 5.18
CA LEU A 126 -17.33 8.24 3.77
C LEU A 126 -15.85 7.84 3.56
N GLU A 127 -14.92 8.51 4.24
CA GLU A 127 -13.51 8.15 4.19
C GLU A 127 -13.27 6.75 4.77
N LEU A 128 -13.86 6.46 5.94
CA LEU A 128 -13.75 5.16 6.61
C LEU A 128 -14.32 4.00 5.76
N SER A 129 -15.29 4.28 4.89
CA SER A 129 -15.83 3.28 3.96
C SER A 129 -14.82 2.80 2.92
N GLY A 130 -13.76 3.57 2.65
CA GLY A 130 -12.78 3.31 1.61
C GLY A 130 -13.28 3.54 0.18
N ILE A 131 -14.56 3.91 -0.02
CA ILE A 131 -15.14 4.18 -1.34
C ILE A 131 -14.34 5.24 -2.12
N PRO A 132 -13.99 6.41 -1.54
CA PRO A 132 -13.19 7.42 -2.24
C PRO A 132 -11.85 6.86 -2.71
N TRP A 133 -11.18 6.09 -1.86
CA TRP A 133 -9.90 5.45 -2.15
C TRP A 133 -10.00 4.49 -3.35
N TRP A 134 -11.00 3.60 -3.38
CA TRP A 134 -11.20 2.67 -4.49
C TRP A 134 -11.46 3.38 -5.82
N ILE A 135 -12.34 4.40 -5.80
CA ILE A 135 -12.64 5.21 -6.99
C ILE A 135 -11.37 5.94 -7.47
N GLY A 136 -10.59 6.50 -6.54
CA GLY A 136 -9.31 7.15 -6.82
C GLY A 136 -8.34 6.20 -7.52
N LYS A 137 -8.11 5.00 -6.96
CA LYS A 137 -7.21 3.99 -7.57
C LYS A 137 -7.64 3.59 -8.96
N LEU A 138 -8.93 3.29 -9.16
CA LEU A 138 -9.45 2.91 -10.47
C LEU A 138 -9.28 4.02 -11.51
N LYS A 139 -9.56 5.28 -11.14
CA LYS A 139 -9.32 6.45 -12.00
C LYS A 139 -7.83 6.60 -12.34
N THR A 140 -6.96 6.47 -11.34
CA THR A 140 -5.51 6.54 -11.57
C THR A 140 -5.06 5.49 -12.57
N TYR A 141 -5.47 4.23 -12.40
CA TYR A 141 -5.10 3.15 -13.33
C TYR A 141 -5.68 3.35 -14.72
N PHE A 142 -6.90 3.86 -14.84
CA PHE A 142 -7.46 4.24 -16.14
C PHE A 142 -6.63 5.33 -16.82
N TYR A 143 -6.22 6.38 -16.12
CA TYR A 143 -5.38 7.45 -16.68
C TYR A 143 -4.00 6.95 -17.07
N LEU A 144 -3.37 6.09 -16.27
CA LEU A 144 -2.09 5.47 -16.61
C LEU A 144 -2.22 4.57 -17.86
N ALA A 145 -3.27 3.74 -17.93
CA ALA A 145 -3.51 2.84 -19.05
C ALA A 145 -3.85 3.58 -20.35
N THR A 146 -4.45 4.76 -20.27
CA THR A 146 -4.79 5.62 -21.42
C THR A 146 -3.72 6.66 -21.76
N GLY A 147 -2.56 6.61 -21.09
CA GLY A 147 -1.43 7.50 -21.38
C GLY A 147 -1.65 8.95 -20.95
N GLN A 148 -2.63 9.24 -20.07
CA GLN A 148 -2.90 10.59 -19.56
C GLN A 148 -1.91 11.01 -18.46
N LEU A 149 -0.60 10.89 -18.74
CA LEU A 149 0.49 11.12 -17.77
C LEU A 149 0.67 12.59 -17.38
N GLN A 150 0.20 13.53 -18.21
CA GLN A 150 0.20 14.97 -17.93
C GLN A 150 -0.55 15.37 -16.65
N ARG A 151 -1.41 14.47 -16.14
CA ARG A 151 -2.09 14.64 -14.84
C ARG A 151 -1.15 14.45 -13.64
N TYR A 152 0.02 13.86 -13.85
CA TYR A 152 0.96 13.45 -12.81
C TYR A 152 2.36 14.00 -13.10
N PRO A 153 2.66 15.24 -12.68
CA PRO A 153 3.92 15.93 -13.03
C PRO A 153 5.19 15.26 -12.49
N TYR A 154 5.03 14.29 -11.58
CA TYR A 154 6.11 13.48 -11.00
C TYR A 154 6.39 12.17 -11.76
N VAL A 155 5.52 11.78 -12.69
CA VAL A 155 5.76 10.62 -13.55
C VAL A 155 6.55 11.09 -14.78
N PRO A 156 7.74 10.51 -15.06
CA PRO A 156 8.52 10.89 -16.23
C PRO A 156 7.76 10.61 -17.54
N GLU A 157 7.93 11.49 -18.53
CA GLU A 157 7.55 11.19 -19.92
C GLU A 157 8.48 10.09 -20.46
N ALA A 158 7.92 9.16 -21.23
CA ALA A 158 8.61 7.98 -21.76
C ALA A 158 9.47 8.29 -22.98
#